data_AF-A0A3D9AS02-F1
#
_entry.id   AF-A0A3D9AS02-F1
#
_cell.length_a   1.000
_cell.length_b   1.000
_cell.length_c   1.000
_cell.angle_alpha   90.00
_cell.angle_beta   90.00
_cell.angle_gamma   90.00
#
_symmetry.space_group_name_H-M   'P 1'
#
loop_
_entity.id
_entity.type
_entity.pdbx_description
1 polymer ?
#
loop_
_entity_poly.entity_id
_entity_poly.type
_entity_poly.pdbx_seq_one_letter_code
_entity_poly.pdbx_strand_id
1 'polypeptide(L)'
;MKKIIGLVLINLSVLSFSQVMVNDNFNSLTLGNLVPDTMGSLGQNSYFANNGLVSDYQVVVIDAAHDNSAQFTNGIGNTDNDDRLAFKAITVVADPGNNIIRGSLEIFTGNNDGNGIIECVLYDSNKVGIIGIGYNYTSKKIVGRDVMLLFQHPEILPVL
;
A
#
# COMPACT_ATOMS: atom_id res chain seq x y z
N MET A 1 -30.35 5.64 53.48
CA MET A 1 -30.53 5.16 52.09
C MET A 1 -29.44 5.79 51.25
N LYS A 2 -28.32 5.09 51.11
CA LYS A 2 -27.10 5.57 50.47
C LYS A 2 -26.68 4.52 49.46
N LYS A 3 -26.37 4.97 48.24
CA LYS A 3 -25.60 4.28 47.22
C LYS A 3 -26.36 3.16 46.51
N ILE A 4 -26.68 3.41 45.25
CA ILE A 4 -26.52 2.56 44.05
C ILE A 4 -27.40 3.27 43.01
N ILE A 5 -26.92 4.41 42.51
CA ILE A 5 -27.40 4.94 41.23
C ILE A 5 -26.48 4.30 40.20
N GLY A 6 -27.14 3.66 39.23
CA GLY A 6 -26.55 2.68 38.33
C GLY A 6 -25.26 3.15 37.69
N LEU A 7 -24.36 2.17 37.60
CA LEU A 7 -23.27 2.09 36.64
C LEU A 7 -23.85 2.35 35.25
N VAL A 8 -23.99 3.62 34.86
CA VAL A 8 -24.23 4.01 33.48
C VAL A 8 -23.09 3.40 32.70
N LEU A 9 -23.42 2.45 31.82
CA LEU A 9 -22.52 1.89 30.83
C LEU A 9 -21.85 3.05 30.11
N ILE A 10 -20.62 3.38 30.52
CA ILE A 10 -19.66 4.04 29.66
C ILE A 10 -19.17 2.94 28.70
N ASN A 11 -20.08 2.42 27.87
CA ASN A 11 -19.70 1.98 26.54
C ASN A 11 -19.52 3.28 25.76
N LEU A 12 -18.42 3.97 26.06
CA LEU A 12 -17.85 4.92 25.13
C LEU A 12 -17.32 4.06 23.99
N SER A 13 -18.22 3.61 23.12
CA SER A 13 -17.86 3.20 21.78
C SER A 13 -17.20 4.42 21.17
N VAL A 14 -15.88 4.48 21.28
CA VAL A 14 -15.09 5.43 20.52
C VAL A 14 -15.47 5.12 19.08
N LEU A 15 -16.33 5.95 18.51
CA LEU A 15 -16.70 5.87 17.10
C LEU A 15 -15.42 6.21 16.37
N SER A 16 -14.57 5.20 16.13
CA SER A 16 -13.45 5.33 15.22
C SER A 16 -14.05 5.43 13.83
N PHE A 17 -14.37 6.65 13.43
CA PHE A 17 -14.68 6.98 12.04
C PHE A 17 -13.43 6.64 11.24
N SER A 18 -13.54 5.60 10.40
CA SER A 18 -12.52 5.23 9.44
C SER A 18 -13.17 5.30 8.08
N GLN A 19 -12.55 6.07 7.19
CA GLN A 19 -12.93 6.16 5.80
C GLN A 19 -11.94 5.35 4.98
N VAL A 20 -12.46 4.53 4.07
CA VAL A 20 -11.63 3.79 3.12
C VAL A 20 -11.15 4.76 2.04
N MET A 21 -9.84 5.02 1.98
CA MET A 21 -9.24 5.83 0.93
C MET A 21 -9.04 5.05 -0.37
N VAL A 22 -8.54 3.81 -0.25
CA VAL A 22 -8.34 2.89 -1.36
C VAL A 22 -8.47 1.47 -0.83
N ASN A 23 -9.10 0.60 -1.61
CA ASN A 23 -9.16 -0.84 -1.34
C ASN A 23 -9.07 -1.56 -2.67
N ASP A 24 -7.96 -2.23 -2.90
CA ASP A 24 -7.70 -2.98 -4.12
C ASP A 24 -7.73 -4.47 -3.83
N ASN A 25 -8.46 -5.21 -4.67
CA ASN A 25 -8.56 -6.66 -4.61
C ASN A 25 -8.33 -7.22 -6.01
N PHE A 26 -7.17 -7.82 -6.24
CA PHE A 26 -6.78 -8.38 -7.53
C PHE A 26 -7.64 -9.58 -7.97
N ASN A 27 -8.36 -10.23 -7.04
CA ASN A 27 -9.32 -11.28 -7.38
C ASN A 27 -10.55 -10.75 -8.12
N SER A 28 -10.80 -9.45 -8.08
CA SER A 28 -11.86 -8.80 -8.87
C SER A 28 -11.43 -8.45 -10.30
N LEU A 29 -10.14 -8.60 -10.62
CA LEU A 29 -9.57 -8.24 -11.91
C LEU A 29 -9.45 -9.45 -12.83
N THR A 30 -9.48 -9.20 -14.14
CA THR A 30 -9.23 -10.23 -15.15
C THR A 30 -7.74 -10.50 -15.29
N LEU A 31 -7.39 -11.78 -15.47
CA LEU A 31 -6.02 -12.20 -15.75
C LEU A 31 -5.50 -11.59 -17.06
N GLY A 32 -4.22 -11.24 -17.09
CA GLY A 32 -3.56 -10.57 -18.21
C GLY A 32 -3.15 -9.14 -17.87
N ASN A 33 -3.09 -8.26 -18.88
CA ASN A 33 -2.52 -6.93 -18.71
C ASN A 33 -3.28 -6.10 -17.64
N LEU A 34 -2.56 -5.55 -16.66
CA LEU A 34 -3.12 -4.62 -15.67
C LEU A 34 -3.53 -3.30 -16.33
N VAL A 35 -2.76 -2.88 -17.34
CA VAL A 35 -2.97 -1.68 -18.16
C VAL A 35 -3.29 -2.08 -19.61
N PRO A 36 -4.00 -1.26 -20.39
CA PRO A 36 -4.33 -1.62 -21.77
C PRO A 36 -3.06 -1.60 -22.65
N ASP A 37 -3.19 -2.04 -23.90
CA ASP A 37 -2.08 -2.20 -24.86
C ASP A 37 -1.33 -0.90 -25.22
N THR A 38 -1.75 0.23 -24.66
CA THR A 38 -1.08 1.53 -24.77
C THR A 38 -0.71 2.04 -23.38
N MET A 39 0.61 2.09 -23.12
CA MET A 39 1.16 2.74 -21.93
C MET A 39 0.62 4.16 -21.82
N GLY A 40 0.37 4.61 -20.59
CA GLY A 40 -0.19 5.94 -20.37
C GLY A 40 -1.73 6.00 -20.34
N SER A 41 -2.42 4.89 -20.54
CA SER A 41 -3.89 4.82 -20.45
C SER A 41 -4.36 4.15 -19.16
N LEU A 42 -5.56 4.49 -18.71
CA LEU A 42 -6.19 3.83 -17.56
C LEU A 42 -6.53 2.38 -17.90
N GLY A 43 -6.10 1.47 -17.05
CA GLY A 43 -6.34 0.04 -17.09
C GLY A 43 -7.38 -0.43 -16.09
N GLN A 44 -7.27 -1.71 -15.77
CA GLN A 44 -8.18 -2.37 -14.84
C GLN A 44 -8.15 -1.64 -13.50
N ASN A 45 -9.33 -1.40 -12.92
CA ASN A 45 -9.47 -0.75 -11.62
C ASN A 45 -8.73 0.61 -11.50
N SER A 46 -8.66 1.33 -12.63
CA SER A 46 -8.04 2.66 -12.77
C SER A 46 -6.54 2.71 -12.52
N TYR A 47 -5.84 1.58 -12.64
CA TYR A 47 -4.38 1.60 -12.66
C TYR A 47 -3.84 2.23 -13.94
N PHE A 48 -2.74 2.95 -13.81
CA PHE A 48 -1.96 3.51 -14.89
C PHE A 48 -0.52 3.05 -14.69
N ALA A 49 0.17 2.71 -15.77
CA ALA A 49 1.58 2.29 -15.71
C ALA A 49 2.48 3.31 -16.40
N ASN A 50 3.69 3.46 -15.86
CA ASN A 50 4.74 4.27 -16.44
C ASN A 50 6.08 3.52 -16.43
N ASN A 51 6.84 3.73 -17.50
CA ASN A 51 8.10 3.04 -17.86
C ASN A 51 7.90 1.57 -18.26
N GLY A 52 8.69 1.07 -19.22
CA GLY A 52 8.59 -0.33 -19.64
C GLY A 52 7.44 -0.65 -20.60
N LEU A 53 7.16 -1.94 -20.73
CA LEU A 53 6.16 -2.48 -21.66
C LEU A 53 4.89 -2.89 -20.92
N VAL A 54 3.75 -2.93 -21.61
CA VAL A 54 2.48 -3.41 -21.05
C VAL A 54 2.59 -4.83 -20.48
N SER A 55 3.41 -5.68 -21.11
CA SER A 55 3.73 -7.03 -20.62
C SER A 55 4.42 -7.07 -19.25
N ASP A 56 5.03 -5.96 -18.83
CA ASP A 56 5.71 -5.87 -17.53
C ASP A 56 4.71 -5.69 -16.37
N TYR A 57 3.42 -5.46 -16.67
CA TYR A 57 2.35 -5.16 -15.72
C TYR A 57 1.19 -6.15 -15.90
N GLN A 58 1.20 -7.25 -15.14
CA GLN A 58 0.23 -8.34 -15.31
C GLN A 58 -0.58 -8.59 -14.03
N VAL A 59 -1.81 -9.05 -14.20
CA VAL A 59 -2.60 -9.72 -13.18
C VAL A 59 -2.50 -11.22 -13.45
N VAL A 60 -1.92 -11.96 -12.50
CA VAL A 60 -1.65 -13.40 -12.65
C VAL A 60 -2.07 -14.14 -11.40
N VAL A 61 -2.36 -15.44 -11.52
CA VAL A 61 -2.43 -16.34 -10.36
C VAL A 61 -1.00 -16.70 -9.96
N ILE A 62 -0.55 -16.30 -8.78
CA ILE A 62 0.84 -16.55 -8.35
C ILE A 62 1.02 -17.91 -7.68
N ASP A 63 0.05 -18.36 -6.88
CA ASP A 63 -0.06 -19.72 -6.35
C ASP A 63 -1.48 -19.94 -5.77
N ALA A 64 -1.72 -21.13 -5.21
CA ALA A 64 -3.02 -21.50 -4.65
C ALA A 64 -3.38 -20.82 -3.30
N ALA A 65 -2.43 -20.11 -2.67
CA ALA A 65 -2.63 -19.46 -1.39
C ALA A 65 -2.89 -17.96 -1.52
N HIS A 66 -2.41 -17.32 -2.59
CA HIS A 66 -2.48 -15.87 -2.78
C HIS A 66 -3.31 -15.44 -4.00
N ASP A 67 -3.96 -16.39 -4.69
CA ASP A 67 -4.88 -16.16 -5.82
C ASP A 67 -4.33 -15.16 -6.87
N ASN A 68 -5.17 -14.28 -7.40
CA ASN A 68 -4.78 -13.26 -8.36
C ASN A 68 -3.96 -12.18 -7.66
N SER A 69 -2.83 -11.80 -8.26
CA SER A 69 -1.95 -10.75 -7.76
C SER A 69 -1.41 -9.92 -8.93
N ALA A 70 -1.05 -8.66 -8.64
CA ALA A 70 -0.24 -7.89 -9.58
C ALA A 70 1.19 -8.42 -9.59
N GLN A 71 1.67 -8.72 -10.79
CA GLN A 71 3.05 -9.09 -11.07
C GLN A 71 3.70 -7.97 -11.89
N PHE A 72 4.89 -7.58 -11.44
CA PHE A 72 5.73 -6.60 -12.11
C PHE A 72 7.03 -7.27 -12.55
N THR A 73 7.34 -7.20 -13.85
CA THR A 73 8.63 -7.67 -14.37
C THR A 73 9.61 -6.52 -14.38
N ASN A 74 10.76 -6.68 -13.73
CA ASN A 74 11.76 -5.62 -13.62
C ASN A 74 12.32 -5.18 -14.98
N GLY A 75 12.89 -3.98 -15.03
CA GLY A 75 13.43 -3.40 -16.26
C GLY A 75 14.83 -3.80 -16.64
N ILE A 76 15.48 -4.74 -15.94
CA ILE A 76 16.92 -5.03 -16.11
C ILE A 76 17.24 -5.32 -17.59
N GLY A 77 18.07 -4.47 -18.20
CA GLY A 77 18.55 -4.63 -19.57
C GLY A 77 17.72 -3.93 -20.64
N ASN A 78 16.70 -3.15 -20.28
CA ASN A 78 15.94 -2.31 -21.20
C ASN A 78 16.59 -0.92 -21.36
N THR A 79 16.24 -0.21 -22.44
CA THR A 79 16.74 1.15 -22.73
C THR A 79 16.09 2.26 -21.87
N ASP A 80 14.99 1.93 -21.20
CA ASP A 80 14.23 2.84 -20.33
C ASP A 80 14.79 2.84 -18.90
N ASN A 81 14.25 3.71 -18.04
CA ASN A 81 14.53 3.65 -16.60
C ASN A 81 14.25 2.24 -16.06
N ASP A 82 15.13 1.75 -15.19
CA ASP A 82 15.03 0.42 -14.55
C ASP A 82 13.82 0.26 -13.61
N ASP A 83 13.07 1.35 -13.39
CA ASP A 83 11.90 1.38 -12.52
C ASP A 83 10.62 0.93 -13.26
N ARG A 84 9.73 0.24 -12.53
CA ARG A 84 8.39 -0.12 -13.00
C ARG A 84 7.36 0.44 -12.05
N LEU A 85 6.56 1.37 -12.57
CA LEU A 85 5.64 2.12 -11.75
C LEU A 85 4.19 1.86 -12.20
N ALA A 86 3.35 1.46 -11.25
CA ALA A 86 1.91 1.38 -11.41
C ALA A 86 1.24 2.28 -10.38
N PHE A 87 0.34 3.14 -10.84
CA PHE A 87 -0.27 4.19 -10.05
C PHE A 87 -1.78 4.13 -10.14
N LYS A 88 -2.44 4.53 -9.07
CA LYS A 88 -3.87 4.77 -9.04
C LYS A 88 -4.13 6.09 -8.34
N ALA A 89 -4.90 6.96 -8.99
CA ALA A 89 -5.32 8.22 -8.38
C ALA A 89 -6.38 7.93 -7.31
N ILE A 90 -6.20 8.52 -6.12
CA ILE A 90 -7.17 8.44 -5.02
C ILE A 90 -7.93 9.77 -4.98
N THR A 91 -9.26 9.71 -5.09
CA THR A 91 -10.13 10.90 -5.17
C THR A 91 -11.03 11.09 -3.95
N VAL A 92 -10.72 10.40 -2.85
CA VAL A 92 -11.54 10.45 -1.63
C VAL A 92 -11.35 11.79 -0.92
N VAL A 93 -12.46 12.46 -0.58
CA VAL A 93 -12.45 13.66 0.26
C VAL A 93 -12.38 13.20 1.71
N ALA A 94 -11.26 13.50 2.38
CA ALA A 94 -11.06 13.12 3.78
C ALA A 94 -12.11 13.78 4.68
N ASP A 95 -12.81 12.99 5.49
CA ASP A 95 -13.66 13.56 6.55
C ASP A 95 -12.78 14.35 7.54
N PRO A 96 -13.22 15.53 8.02
CA PRO A 96 -12.44 16.35 8.95
C PRO A 96 -12.02 15.68 10.27
N GLY A 97 -12.63 14.54 10.63
CA GLY A 97 -12.25 13.73 11.79
C GLY A 97 -11.13 12.71 11.54
N ASN A 98 -10.74 12.48 10.28
CA ASN A 98 -9.79 11.44 9.89
C ASN A 98 -8.36 11.99 9.85
N ASN A 99 -7.69 12.01 11.00
CA ASN A 99 -6.31 12.49 11.12
C ASN A 99 -5.25 11.38 11.03
N ILE A 100 -5.66 10.14 10.75
CA ILE A 100 -4.78 8.97 10.73
C ILE A 100 -4.95 8.23 9.41
N ILE A 101 -3.84 7.99 8.72
CA ILE A 101 -3.75 7.10 7.58
C ILE A 101 -3.29 5.72 8.07
N ARG A 102 -4.05 4.68 7.74
CA ARG A 102 -3.67 3.29 7.96
C ARG A 102 -3.75 2.55 6.64
N GLY A 103 -2.68 1.82 6.31
CA GLY A 103 -2.62 0.96 5.15
C GLY A 103 -2.13 -0.43 5.53
N SER A 104 -2.50 -1.41 4.72
CA SER A 104 -1.95 -2.76 4.73
C SER A 104 -1.45 -3.07 3.33
N LEU A 105 -0.29 -3.68 3.24
CA LEU A 105 0.30 -4.15 2.00
C LEU A 105 0.76 -5.58 2.19
N GLU A 106 0.41 -6.42 1.23
CA GLU A 106 0.91 -7.79 1.14
C GLU A 106 1.86 -7.88 -0.04
N ILE A 107 3.08 -8.34 0.21
CA ILE A 107 4.09 -8.56 -0.82
C ILE A 107 4.51 -10.03 -0.74
N PHE A 108 4.20 -10.77 -1.79
CA PHE A 108 4.78 -12.07 -2.00
C PHE A 108 6.10 -11.93 -2.76
N THR A 109 7.20 -12.27 -2.10
CA THR A 109 8.55 -12.10 -2.68
C THR A 109 9.05 -13.33 -3.44
N GLY A 110 8.36 -14.48 -3.31
CA GLY A 110 8.78 -15.73 -3.94
C GLY A 110 10.23 -16.09 -3.60
N ASN A 111 10.99 -16.56 -4.60
CA ASN A 111 12.44 -16.67 -4.47
C ASN A 111 13.05 -15.26 -4.45
N ASN A 112 13.70 -14.89 -3.35
CA ASN A 112 14.04 -13.50 -3.10
C ASN A 112 15.48 -13.13 -3.51
N ASP A 113 16.23 -13.97 -4.22
CA ASP A 113 17.66 -13.78 -4.58
C ASP A 113 17.97 -12.56 -5.50
N GLY A 114 16.97 -11.75 -5.83
CA GLY A 114 17.11 -10.59 -6.69
C GLY A 114 17.83 -9.39 -6.06
N ASN A 115 18.06 -8.37 -6.90
CA ASN A 115 18.49 -7.03 -6.51
C ASN A 115 17.37 -6.03 -6.82
N GLY A 116 17.27 -4.97 -6.03
CA GLY A 116 16.24 -3.93 -6.18
C GLY A 116 15.29 -3.84 -4.99
N ILE A 117 14.22 -3.07 -5.18
CA ILE A 117 13.26 -2.73 -4.13
C ILE A 117 11.86 -2.74 -4.75
N ILE A 118 10.93 -3.48 -4.14
CA ILE A 118 9.50 -3.31 -4.40
C ILE A 118 8.92 -2.40 -3.33
N GLU A 119 8.13 -1.42 -3.73
CA GLU A 119 7.60 -0.41 -2.80
C GLU A 119 6.18 0.01 -3.13
N CYS A 120 5.47 0.42 -2.09
CA CYS A 120 4.17 1.07 -2.18
C CYS A 120 4.30 2.43 -1.46
N VAL A 121 4.05 3.50 -2.20
CA VAL A 121 4.22 4.87 -1.71
C VAL A 121 2.97 5.67 -2.06
N LEU A 122 2.43 6.37 -1.06
CA LEU A 122 1.38 7.36 -1.24
C LEU A 122 2.03 8.72 -1.51
N TYR A 123 1.59 9.39 -2.56
CA TYR A 123 2.05 10.72 -2.92
C TYR A 123 0.93 11.75 -2.80
N ASP A 124 1.30 12.99 -2.52
CA ASP A 124 0.41 14.15 -2.68
C ASP A 124 0.25 14.52 -4.17
N SER A 125 -0.59 15.51 -4.45
CA SER A 125 -0.82 16.00 -5.82
C SER A 125 0.41 16.62 -6.49
N ASN A 126 1.43 16.98 -5.72
CA ASN A 126 2.69 17.54 -6.19
C ASN A 126 3.79 16.47 -6.35
N LYS A 127 3.45 15.18 -6.19
CA LYS A 127 4.37 14.04 -6.25
C LYS A 127 5.38 14.03 -5.11
N VAL A 128 5.07 14.66 -3.97
CA VAL A 128 5.81 14.52 -2.72
C VAL A 128 5.24 13.32 -1.99
N GLY A 129 6.09 12.38 -1.58
CA GLY A 129 5.60 11.22 -0.85
C GLY A 129 5.11 11.63 0.54
N ILE A 130 4.07 10.96 0.99
CA ILE A 130 3.44 11.18 2.30
C ILE A 130 3.90 10.07 3.25
N ILE A 131 3.81 8.83 2.77
CA ILE A 131 4.23 7.62 3.49
C ILE A 131 4.45 6.51 2.48
N GLY A 132 5.39 5.62 2.77
CA GLY A 132 5.50 4.38 2.03
C GLY A 132 6.29 3.32 2.77
N ILE A 133 6.24 2.13 2.22
CA ILE A 133 6.97 0.96 2.69
C ILE A 133 7.58 0.26 1.48
N GLY A 134 8.81 -0.20 1.63
CA GLY A 134 9.49 -0.99 0.61
C GLY A 134 10.10 -2.24 1.21
N TYR A 135 10.24 -3.27 0.38
CA TYR A 135 11.06 -4.43 0.66
C TYR A 135 12.29 -4.42 -0.25
N ASN A 136 13.48 -4.38 0.37
CA ASN A 136 14.74 -4.42 -0.36
C ASN A 136 15.22 -5.87 -0.50
N TYR A 137 15.30 -6.36 -1.74
CA TYR A 137 15.64 -7.75 -2.05
C TYR A 137 17.09 -8.09 -1.71
N THR A 138 18.01 -7.13 -1.75
CA THR A 138 19.43 -7.38 -1.44
C THR A 138 19.66 -7.59 0.06
N SER A 139 19.11 -6.68 0.87
CA SER A 139 19.26 -6.70 2.33
C SER A 139 18.24 -7.56 3.06
N LYS A 140 17.17 -7.99 2.36
CA LYS A 140 16.00 -8.69 2.90
C LYS A 140 15.27 -7.89 4.00
N LYS A 141 15.31 -6.56 3.93
CA LYS A 141 14.75 -5.67 4.95
C LYS A 141 13.57 -4.87 4.42
N ILE A 142 12.60 -4.69 5.31
CA ILE A 142 11.56 -3.69 5.16
C ILE A 142 12.17 -2.32 5.49
N VAL A 143 11.89 -1.34 4.64
CA VAL A 143 12.40 0.02 4.72
C VAL A 143 11.24 0.99 4.65
N GLY A 144 11.24 2.00 5.52
CA GLY A 144 10.33 3.13 5.39
C GLY A 144 10.67 3.96 4.16
N ARG A 145 9.64 4.52 3.52
CA ARG A 145 9.76 5.51 2.47
C ARG A 145 9.05 6.79 2.92
N ASP A 146 9.70 7.91 2.66
CA ASP A 146 9.33 9.25 3.12
C ASP A 146 9.46 9.54 4.63
N VAL A 147 9.00 10.72 5.07
CA VAL A 147 9.05 11.24 6.46
C VAL A 147 8.20 10.36 7.40
N MET A 148 8.70 9.16 7.68
CA MET A 148 8.23 8.35 8.79
C MET A 148 8.89 8.88 10.06
N LEU A 149 8.25 9.85 10.72
CA LEU A 149 8.54 10.19 12.11
C LEU A 149 8.11 9.01 12.98
N LEU A 150 9.01 8.06 13.20
CA LEU A 150 8.81 6.99 14.16
C LEU A 150 8.82 7.63 15.57
N PHE A 151 7.65 7.95 16.11
CA PHE A 151 7.53 8.13 17.55
C PHE A 151 7.66 6.73 18.18
N GLN A 152 8.90 6.29 18.44
CA GLN A 152 9.09 5.31 19.50
C GLN A 152 8.58 6.00 20.76
N HIS A 153 7.45 5.56 21.30
CA HIS A 153 7.13 5.86 22.69
C HIS A 153 8.21 5.18 23.53
N PRO A 154 9.15 5.90 24.17
CA PRO A 154 9.89 5.28 25.25
C PRO A 154 8.86 4.95 26.32
N GLU A 155 8.70 3.66 26.61
CA GLU A 155 7.99 3.22 27.80
C GLU A 155 8.58 3.97 29.00
N ILE A 156 7.77 4.79 29.66
CA ILE A 156 8.12 5.38 30.94
C ILE A 156 8.08 4.21 31.93
N LEU A 157 9.21 3.54 32.11
CA LEU A 157 9.42 2.66 33.24
C LEU A 157 9.22 3.50 34.52
N PRO A 158 8.31 3.11 35.43
CA PRO A 158 8.20 3.79 36.71
C PRO A 158 9.48 3.53 37.50
N VAL A 159 10.20 4.60 37.83
CA VAL A 159 11.28 4.55 38.81
C VAL A 159 10.63 4.21 40.15
N LEU A 160 11.00 3.05 40.71
CA LEU A 160 10.78 2.70 42.12
C LEU A 160 11.79 3.44 43.00
#